data_AF-A0A4Q3UL74-F1
#
_entry.id   AF-A0A4Q3UL74-F1
#
_cell.length_a   1.000
_cell.length_b   1.000
_cell.length_c   1.000
_cell.angle_alpha   90.00
_cell.angle_beta   90.00
_cell.angle_gamma   90.00
#
_symmetry.space_group_name_H-M   'P 1'
#
loop_
_entity.id
_entity.type
_entity.pdbx_description
1 polymer ?
#
loop_
_entity_poly.entity_id
_entity_poly.type
_entity_poly.pdbx_seq_one_letter_code
_entity_poly.pdbx_strand_id
1 'polypeptide(L)'
;MKKLRQSTWIATTAVVLAAGGYFGLRAFSAYSVGNTHFEPIAPGSVNLVGINPGAGYRVIIANDVAQLVETQGGFEGKESEAGGATEGAIKKRVPIRELLGVLRGDGKSLGNFVMIMNNIQENEDWPPIRVLWKKDDIEKAISGDPKLKAKLEHDLNVRLDGTPIVPLNRNSLENGIFVVAPVELTVNVNGKQTLVRGETMEPFKPQLIKAVEARYKDKSRVDDAMIAGYYGDEAKAALASPAKRENLASSLRSMYSKEKMETRLETPRRMLANATVVVNERFITDARYTSYKGNDGKPLNDLTVDLTDEGRRRLWKFSLNRVGDQILLIANDVAIAAPRIQHELALGELTIRQMPDEVLVREAVDSIKGSRSRSASK
;
A
#
# COMPACT_ATOMS: atom_id res chain seq x y z
N MET A 1 29.44 -37.50 52.75
CA MET A 1 28.81 -37.45 51.41
C MET A 1 27.51 -38.25 51.45
N LYS A 2 26.35 -37.59 51.36
CA LYS A 2 25.04 -38.27 51.40
C LYS A 2 24.89 -39.13 50.13
N LYS A 3 24.82 -40.46 50.27
CA LYS A 3 24.45 -41.39 49.20
C LYS A 3 23.03 -41.05 48.74
N LEU A 4 22.90 -40.45 47.56
CA LEU A 4 21.61 -40.31 46.87
C LEU A 4 21.00 -41.70 46.69
N ARG A 5 19.73 -41.87 47.08
CA ARG A 5 19.00 -43.14 46.91
C ARG A 5 18.97 -43.49 45.41
N GLN A 6 19.11 -44.77 45.05
CA GLN A 6 19.09 -45.26 43.66
C GLN A 6 17.86 -44.77 42.86
N SER A 7 16.72 -44.57 43.52
CA SER A 7 15.52 -43.99 42.92
C SER A 7 15.67 -42.53 42.51
N THR A 8 16.46 -41.74 43.24
CA THR A 8 16.77 -40.34 42.89
C THR A 8 17.70 -40.27 41.69
N TRP A 9 18.68 -41.18 41.58
CA TRP A 9 19.57 -41.27 40.42
C TRP A 9 18.80 -41.59 39.13
N ILE A 10 17.96 -42.63 39.16
CA ILE A 10 17.14 -43.03 38.00
C ILE A 10 16.18 -41.90 37.59
N ALA A 11 15.55 -41.22 38.56
CA ALA A 11 14.67 -40.09 38.28
C ALA A 11 15.43 -38.91 37.66
N THR A 12 16.62 -38.56 38.17
CA THR A 12 17.43 -37.48 37.60
C THR A 12 17.92 -37.81 36.18
N THR A 13 18.37 -39.05 35.93
CA THR A 13 18.79 -39.49 34.59
C THR A 13 17.62 -39.53 33.60
N ALA A 14 16.44 -39.98 34.02
CA ALA A 14 15.24 -39.96 33.19
C ALA A 14 14.79 -38.52 32.87
N VAL A 15 14.86 -37.60 33.83
CA VAL A 15 14.55 -36.18 33.61
C VAL A 15 15.56 -35.52 32.68
N VAL A 16 16.86 -35.82 32.80
CA VAL A 16 17.90 -35.29 31.91
C VAL A 16 17.78 -35.85 30.49
N LEU A 17 17.45 -37.13 30.32
CA LEU A 17 17.21 -37.74 29.01
C LEU A 17 15.92 -37.24 28.36
N ALA A 18 14.85 -37.07 29.13
CA ALA A 18 13.60 -36.49 28.65
C ALA A 18 13.79 -35.01 28.27
N ALA A 19 14.49 -34.24 29.10
CA ALA A 19 14.84 -32.85 28.80
C ALA A 19 15.76 -32.77 27.57
N GLY A 20 16.83 -33.57 27.52
CA GLY A 20 17.77 -33.61 26.39
C GLY A 20 17.11 -34.05 25.08
N GLY A 21 16.19 -35.01 25.12
CA GLY A 21 15.39 -35.42 23.97
C GLY A 21 14.43 -34.32 23.51
N TYR A 22 13.74 -33.66 24.44
CA TYR A 22 12.84 -32.55 24.15
C TYR A 22 13.57 -31.33 23.57
N PHE A 23 14.67 -30.91 24.19
CA PHE A 23 15.50 -29.79 23.71
C PHE A 23 16.24 -30.14 22.42
N GLY A 24 16.71 -31.38 22.25
CA GLY A 24 17.35 -31.85 21.02
C GLY A 24 16.40 -31.91 19.82
N LEU A 25 15.18 -32.43 20.01
CA LEU A 25 14.13 -32.43 18.98
C LEU A 25 13.70 -31.00 18.61
N ARG A 26 13.57 -30.10 19.59
CA ARG A 26 13.25 -28.69 19.33
C ARG A 26 14.38 -27.98 18.56
N ALA A 27 15.64 -28.21 18.92
CA ALA A 27 16.79 -27.64 18.22
C ALA A 27 16.91 -28.18 16.77
N PHE A 28 16.73 -29.49 16.58
CA PHE A 28 16.77 -30.11 15.25
C PHE A 28 15.62 -29.64 14.35
N SER A 29 14.41 -29.52 14.90
CA SER A 29 13.24 -29.06 14.13
C SER A 29 13.33 -27.57 13.80
N ALA A 30 13.84 -26.72 14.70
CA ALA A 30 14.16 -25.33 14.40
C ALA A 30 15.27 -25.19 13.34
N TYR A 31 16.32 -26.02 13.40
CA TYR A 31 17.37 -26.06 12.39
C TYR A 31 16.85 -26.50 11.01
N SER A 32 16.03 -27.54 10.98
CA SER A 32 15.40 -28.07 9.76
C SER A 32 14.49 -27.03 9.10
N VAL A 33 13.65 -26.35 9.88
CA VAL A 33 12.76 -25.29 9.38
C VAL A 33 13.55 -24.04 8.97
N GLY A 34 14.59 -23.68 9.72
CA GLY A 34 15.52 -22.60 9.36
C GLY A 34 16.16 -22.83 7.98
N ASN A 35 16.55 -24.07 7.67
CA ASN A 35 17.18 -24.44 6.40
C ASN A 35 16.21 -24.74 5.26
N THR A 36 14.89 -24.84 5.53
CA THR A 36 13.90 -25.12 4.48
C THR A 36 13.66 -23.89 3.61
N HIS A 37 13.90 -23.96 2.31
CA HIS A 37 13.53 -22.89 1.37
C HIS A 37 12.04 -23.00 1.02
N PHE A 38 11.29 -21.92 1.21
CA PHE A 38 9.90 -21.84 0.79
C PHE A 38 9.80 -20.89 -0.41
N GLU A 39 9.22 -21.38 -1.49
CA GLU A 39 8.92 -20.53 -2.65
C GLU A 39 8.02 -19.36 -2.22
N PRO A 40 8.33 -18.12 -2.62
CA PRO A 40 7.47 -16.97 -2.34
C PRO A 40 6.08 -17.16 -2.96
N ILE A 41 5.05 -16.68 -2.27
CA ILE A 41 3.65 -16.89 -2.62
C ILE A 41 2.99 -15.55 -2.96
N ALA A 42 2.16 -15.52 -3.99
CA ALA A 42 1.33 -14.36 -4.29
C ALA A 42 0.19 -14.24 -3.27
N PRO A 43 -0.28 -13.01 -3.03
CA PRO A 43 -1.49 -12.79 -2.27
C PRO A 43 -2.71 -13.48 -2.90
N GLY A 44 -3.58 -14.01 -2.05
CA GLY A 44 -4.91 -14.49 -2.42
C GLY A 44 -6.02 -13.71 -1.71
N SER A 45 -7.17 -14.33 -1.47
CA SER A 45 -8.30 -13.67 -0.80
C SER A 45 -8.05 -13.49 0.70
N VAL A 46 -7.23 -14.33 1.31
CA VAL A 46 -6.87 -14.24 2.73
C VAL A 46 -5.36 -14.36 2.86
N ASN A 47 -4.73 -13.46 3.60
CA ASN A 47 -3.29 -13.36 3.68
C ASN A 47 -2.84 -13.05 5.11
N LEU A 48 -1.77 -13.72 5.55
CA LEU A 48 -0.93 -13.28 6.66
C LEU A 48 0.31 -12.63 6.05
N VAL A 49 0.38 -11.31 6.15
CA VAL A 49 1.47 -10.51 5.61
C VAL A 49 2.37 -10.05 6.74
N GLY A 50 3.61 -10.50 6.72
CA GLY A 50 4.65 -10.01 7.61
C GLY A 50 5.13 -8.64 7.15
N ILE A 51 5.11 -7.66 8.07
CA ILE A 51 5.66 -6.34 7.84
C ILE A 51 6.89 -6.16 8.73
N ASN A 52 8.02 -5.76 8.15
CA ASN A 52 9.22 -5.46 8.94
C ASN A 52 9.04 -4.10 9.65
N PRO A 53 8.97 -4.07 11.00
CA PRO A 53 8.83 -2.83 11.77
C PRO A 53 9.98 -1.85 11.55
N GLY A 54 11.21 -2.33 11.34
CA GLY A 54 12.41 -1.51 11.14
C GLY A 54 12.40 -0.66 9.85
N ALA A 55 11.41 -0.85 8.98
CA ALA A 55 11.26 -0.11 7.73
C ALA A 55 10.52 1.24 7.87
N GLY A 56 10.18 1.66 9.09
CA GLY A 56 9.45 2.91 9.36
C GLY A 56 7.94 2.78 9.18
N TYR A 57 7.39 1.57 9.32
CA TYR A 57 5.95 1.32 9.25
C TYR A 57 5.49 0.59 10.51
N ARG A 58 4.29 0.93 10.99
CA ARG A 58 3.59 0.21 12.06
C ARG A 58 2.13 0.00 11.69
N VAL A 59 1.49 -1.00 12.27
CA VAL A 59 0.05 -1.16 12.18
C VAL A 59 -0.61 -0.52 13.39
N ILE A 60 -1.60 0.33 13.14
CA ILE A 60 -2.51 0.88 14.15
C ILE A 60 -3.90 0.27 13.96
N ILE A 61 -4.71 0.23 15.00
CA ILE A 61 -6.14 -0.11 14.89
C ILE A 61 -6.92 1.18 15.02
N ALA A 62 -7.73 1.51 14.00
CA ALA A 62 -8.56 2.69 13.98
C ALA A 62 -9.93 2.36 13.37
N ASN A 63 -11.00 2.73 14.06
CA ASN A 63 -12.38 2.35 13.73
C ASN A 63 -12.51 0.84 13.52
N ASP A 64 -11.98 0.05 14.47
CA ASP A 64 -12.04 -1.41 14.48
C ASP A 64 -11.35 -2.13 13.29
N VAL A 65 -10.64 -1.38 12.44
CA VAL A 65 -9.89 -1.88 11.29
C VAL A 65 -8.39 -1.67 11.50
N ALA A 66 -7.59 -2.69 11.17
CA ALA A 66 -6.14 -2.57 11.17
C ALA A 66 -5.66 -1.72 9.98
N GLN A 67 -4.83 -0.72 10.24
CA GLN A 67 -4.28 0.19 9.24
C GLN A 67 -2.76 0.19 9.33
N LEU A 68 -2.11 -0.15 8.23
CA LEU A 68 -0.67 0.02 8.12
C LEU A 68 -0.34 1.49 7.86
N VAL A 69 0.53 2.08 8.69
CA VAL A 69 0.91 3.49 8.63
C VAL A 69 2.42 3.70 8.67
N GLU A 70 2.90 4.77 8.04
CA GLU A 70 4.29 5.23 8.14
C GLU A 70 4.53 6.02 9.43
N THR A 71 5.62 5.73 10.16
CA THR A 71 6.00 6.39 11.42
C THR A 71 7.28 7.20 11.29
N GLN A 72 7.42 8.23 12.12
CA GLN A 72 8.71 8.84 12.44
C GLN A 72 9.13 8.46 13.86
N GLY A 73 10.38 8.06 14.04
CA GLY A 73 10.95 7.72 15.35
C GLY A 73 10.79 6.22 15.68
N GLY A 74 11.90 5.61 16.12
CA GLY A 74 11.97 4.19 16.48
C GLY A 74 11.02 3.76 17.60
N PHE A 75 11.00 2.45 17.84
CA PHE A 75 10.06 1.69 18.69
C PHE A 75 10.11 1.96 20.20
N GLU A 76 10.59 3.12 20.66
CA GLU A 76 10.78 3.39 22.09
C GLU A 76 9.56 4.00 22.80
N GLY A 77 8.36 3.77 22.27
CA GLY A 77 7.11 4.02 22.99
C GLY A 77 6.68 2.78 23.76
N LYS A 78 6.80 2.79 25.10
CA LYS A 78 5.95 1.93 25.94
C LYS A 78 4.50 2.42 25.79
N GLU A 79 3.81 1.97 24.76
CA GLU A 79 2.37 2.19 24.61
C GLU A 79 1.63 1.30 25.63
N SER A 80 1.04 1.94 26.62
CA SER A 80 0.05 1.36 27.53
C SER A 80 -1.13 0.80 26.74
N GLU A 81 -1.69 -0.33 27.19
CA GLU A 81 -2.81 -1.08 26.59
C GLU A 81 -4.15 -0.33 26.47
N ALA A 82 -4.16 1.01 26.56
CA ALA A 82 -5.32 1.84 26.31
C ALA A 82 -4.86 3.16 25.70
N GLY A 83 -5.29 3.45 24.47
CA GLY A 83 -5.13 4.77 23.84
C GLY A 83 -4.63 4.67 22.41
N GLY A 84 -5.51 4.99 21.46
CA GLY A 84 -5.16 5.13 20.05
C GLY A 84 -3.98 6.08 19.86
N ALA A 85 -3.16 5.78 18.85
CA ALA A 85 -2.08 6.64 18.41
C ALA A 85 -2.61 8.08 18.27
N THR A 86 -2.00 9.00 19.01
CA THR A 86 -2.25 10.44 18.87
C THR A 86 -2.12 10.82 17.40
N GLU A 87 -3.15 11.49 16.85
CA GLU A 87 -3.27 11.87 15.42
C GLU A 87 -2.03 12.60 14.87
N GLY A 88 -1.18 13.19 15.73
CA GLY A 88 0.04 13.90 15.34
C GLY A 88 1.23 13.04 14.87
N ALA A 89 1.23 11.71 15.07
CA ALA A 89 2.38 10.84 14.71
C ALA A 89 2.17 9.97 13.45
N ILE A 90 0.98 9.99 12.85
CA ILE A 90 0.61 9.17 11.70
C ILE A 90 0.83 10.00 10.43
N LYS A 91 1.90 9.70 9.68
CA LYS A 91 2.20 10.48 8.48
C LYS A 91 1.37 10.05 7.27
N LYS A 92 1.09 8.75 7.16
CA LYS A 92 0.44 8.19 5.97
C LYS A 92 -0.10 6.79 6.14
N ARG A 93 -1.32 6.52 5.65
CA ARG A 93 -1.91 5.18 5.54
C ARG A 93 -1.44 4.48 4.26
N VAL A 94 -1.02 3.22 4.39
CA VAL A 94 -0.66 2.37 3.26
C VAL A 94 -1.92 1.74 2.67
N PRO A 95 -2.14 1.87 1.35
CA PRO A 95 -3.29 1.28 0.67
C PRO A 95 -3.09 -0.24 0.46
N ILE A 96 -3.69 -1.05 1.33
CA ILE A 96 -3.50 -2.51 1.39
C ILE A 96 -3.97 -3.21 0.11
N ARG A 97 -5.12 -2.82 -0.45
CA ARG A 97 -5.66 -3.41 -1.68
C ARG A 97 -4.67 -3.25 -2.83
N GLU A 98 -4.17 -2.04 -3.03
CA GLU A 98 -3.19 -1.71 -4.05
C GLU A 98 -1.87 -2.44 -3.79
N LEU A 99 -1.38 -2.48 -2.54
CA LEU A 99 -0.19 -3.25 -2.15
C LEU A 99 -0.29 -4.72 -2.58
N LEU A 100 -1.40 -5.39 -2.23
CA LEU A 100 -1.63 -6.80 -2.61
C LEU A 100 -1.80 -6.96 -4.12
N GLY A 101 -2.42 -5.99 -4.79
CA GLY A 101 -2.49 -5.95 -6.25
C GLY A 101 -1.10 -5.91 -6.90
N VAL A 102 -0.20 -5.05 -6.43
CA VAL A 102 1.19 -5.01 -6.94
C VAL A 102 1.92 -6.33 -6.71
N LEU A 103 1.78 -6.94 -5.53
CA LEU A 103 2.37 -8.24 -5.23
C LEU A 103 1.78 -9.40 -6.06
N ARG A 104 0.62 -9.19 -6.69
CA ARG A 104 0.03 -10.09 -7.70
C ARG A 104 0.48 -9.76 -9.13
N GLY A 105 1.27 -8.71 -9.32
CA GLY A 105 1.74 -8.23 -10.62
C GLY A 105 0.77 -7.30 -11.36
N ASP A 106 -0.24 -6.74 -10.67
CA ASP A 106 -1.22 -5.83 -11.30
C ASP A 106 -0.65 -4.41 -11.48
N GLY A 107 -0.52 -4.01 -12.75
CA GLY A 107 -0.07 -2.69 -13.16
C GLY A 107 -0.99 -1.54 -12.77
N LYS A 108 -2.32 -1.75 -12.77
CA LYS A 108 -3.28 -0.74 -12.33
C LYS A 108 -3.11 -0.46 -10.85
N SER A 109 -2.97 -1.52 -10.06
CA SER A 109 -2.64 -1.41 -8.64
C SER A 109 -1.32 -0.69 -8.42
N LEU A 110 -0.29 -0.89 -9.25
CA LEU A 110 0.98 -0.16 -9.13
C LEU A 110 0.80 1.35 -9.32
N GLY A 111 0.09 1.77 -10.38
CA GLY A 111 -0.19 3.18 -10.63
C GLY A 111 -0.89 3.85 -9.45
N ASN A 112 -1.98 3.23 -9.00
CA ASN A 112 -2.76 3.70 -7.84
C ASN A 112 -1.93 3.69 -6.55
N PHE A 113 -1.14 2.65 -6.32
CA PHE A 113 -0.25 2.54 -5.16
C PHE A 113 0.72 3.71 -5.11
N VAL A 114 1.42 3.99 -6.22
CA VAL A 114 2.37 5.10 -6.33
C VAL A 114 1.66 6.44 -6.09
N MET A 115 0.50 6.64 -6.71
CA MET A 115 -0.29 7.87 -6.56
C MET A 115 -0.69 8.12 -5.10
N ILE A 116 -1.34 7.15 -4.46
CA ILE A 116 -1.75 7.22 -3.05
C ILE A 116 -0.53 7.46 -2.15
N MET A 117 0.53 6.67 -2.34
CA MET A 117 1.79 6.78 -1.57
C MET A 117 2.57 8.08 -1.81
N ASN A 118 2.18 8.90 -2.79
CA ASN A 118 2.71 10.24 -3.05
C ASN A 118 1.70 11.39 -2.83
N ASN A 119 0.54 11.13 -2.22
CA ASN A 119 -0.52 12.13 -1.96
C ASN A 119 -1.10 12.71 -3.27
N ILE A 120 -1.04 11.93 -4.33
CA ILE A 120 -1.69 12.23 -5.60
C ILE A 120 -3.01 11.48 -5.56
N GLN A 121 -4.04 12.09 -4.99
CA GLN A 121 -5.36 11.50 -4.87
C GLN A 121 -6.39 12.45 -5.45
N GLU A 122 -7.46 11.86 -5.99
CA GLU A 122 -8.63 12.61 -6.39
C GLU A 122 -9.21 13.32 -5.18
N ASN A 123 -9.30 14.65 -5.27
CA ASN A 123 -9.86 15.52 -4.25
C ASN A 123 -10.81 16.52 -4.91
N GLU A 124 -11.40 17.41 -4.11
CA GLU A 124 -12.34 18.43 -4.60
C GLU A 124 -11.71 19.38 -5.63
N ASP A 125 -10.37 19.52 -5.64
CA ASP A 125 -9.65 20.35 -6.60
C ASP A 125 -9.40 19.65 -7.96
N TRP A 126 -9.69 18.35 -8.06
CA TRP A 126 -9.51 17.62 -9.31
C TRP A 126 -10.63 17.95 -10.29
N PRO A 127 -10.28 18.30 -11.54
CA PRO A 127 -11.27 18.53 -12.57
C PRO A 127 -12.16 17.31 -12.83
N PRO A 128 -13.49 17.50 -12.93
CA PRO A 128 -14.43 16.40 -13.17
C PRO A 128 -14.26 15.79 -14.57
N ILE A 129 -13.84 16.59 -15.56
CA ILE A 129 -13.59 16.12 -16.93
C ILE A 129 -12.11 15.80 -17.09
N ARG A 130 -11.80 14.55 -17.44
CA ARG A 130 -10.42 14.07 -17.58
C ARG A 130 -10.00 14.04 -19.05
N VAL A 131 -9.29 15.07 -19.49
CA VAL A 131 -8.61 15.07 -20.81
C VAL A 131 -7.24 14.41 -20.66
N LEU A 132 -7.16 13.11 -20.98
CA LEU A 132 -5.94 12.32 -20.75
C LEU A 132 -4.90 12.54 -21.85
N TRP A 133 -3.67 12.83 -21.43
CA TRP A 133 -2.49 12.97 -22.29
C TRP A 133 -1.37 12.04 -21.83
N LYS A 134 -1.10 11.00 -22.63
CA LYS A 134 0.02 10.08 -22.39
C LYS A 134 1.34 10.76 -22.65
N LYS A 135 2.36 10.42 -21.83
CA LYS A 135 3.75 10.85 -22.02
C LYS A 135 4.21 10.80 -23.48
N ASP A 136 3.98 9.69 -24.17
CA ASP A 136 4.44 9.51 -25.55
C ASP A 136 3.77 10.47 -26.53
N ASP A 137 2.49 10.77 -26.34
CA ASP A 137 1.76 11.72 -27.18
C ASP A 137 2.17 13.17 -26.89
N ILE A 138 2.46 13.48 -25.62
CA ILE A 138 3.05 14.77 -25.24
C ILE A 138 4.42 14.94 -25.89
N GLU A 139 5.30 13.93 -25.84
CA GLU A 139 6.63 14.03 -26.44
C GLU A 139 6.57 14.15 -27.97
N LYS A 140 5.64 13.45 -28.64
CA LYS A 140 5.40 13.64 -30.08
C LYS A 140 4.93 15.07 -30.39
N ALA A 141 4.00 15.61 -29.60
CA ALA A 141 3.52 16.99 -29.75
C ALA A 141 4.66 18.01 -29.59
N ILE A 142 5.51 17.83 -28.57
CA ILE A 142 6.68 18.71 -28.33
C ILE A 142 7.72 18.56 -29.44
N SER A 143 7.92 17.34 -29.94
CA SER A 143 8.88 17.04 -31.01
C SER A 143 8.44 17.49 -32.40
N GLY A 144 7.22 18.05 -32.53
CA GLY A 144 6.75 18.70 -33.75
C GLY A 144 5.72 17.93 -34.57
N ASP A 145 5.09 16.88 -34.03
CA ASP A 145 3.89 16.31 -34.66
C ASP A 145 2.81 17.41 -34.77
N PRO A 146 2.42 17.82 -35.98
CA PRO A 146 1.57 19.00 -36.14
C PRO A 146 0.15 18.79 -35.62
N LYS A 147 -0.37 17.55 -35.69
CA LYS A 147 -1.72 17.23 -35.23
C LYS A 147 -1.76 17.18 -33.70
N LEU A 148 -0.81 16.47 -33.09
CA LEU A 148 -0.72 16.37 -31.64
C LEU A 148 -0.32 17.70 -31.02
N LYS A 149 0.57 18.48 -31.64
CA LYS A 149 0.91 19.83 -31.19
C LYS A 149 -0.31 20.74 -31.18
N ALA A 150 -1.03 20.84 -32.30
CA ALA A 150 -2.22 21.69 -32.37
C ALA A 150 -3.28 21.27 -31.34
N LYS A 151 -3.49 19.95 -31.16
CA LYS A 151 -4.40 19.42 -30.15
C LYS A 151 -3.94 19.76 -28.73
N LEU A 152 -2.66 19.56 -28.41
CA LEU A 152 -2.11 19.83 -27.08
C LEU A 152 -2.18 21.32 -26.74
N GLU A 153 -1.80 22.20 -27.66
CA GLU A 153 -1.89 23.66 -27.47
C GLU A 153 -3.34 24.10 -27.26
N HIS A 154 -4.28 23.53 -28.04
CA HIS A 154 -5.71 23.74 -27.86
C HIS A 154 -6.22 23.26 -26.49
N ASP A 155 -5.82 22.06 -26.05
CA ASP A 155 -6.21 21.51 -24.77
C ASP A 155 -5.54 22.22 -23.57
N LEU A 156 -4.45 22.95 -23.80
CA LEU A 156 -3.77 23.77 -22.79
C LEU A 156 -4.20 25.24 -22.79
N ASN A 157 -4.92 25.71 -23.82
CA ASN A 157 -5.23 27.13 -24.04
C ASN A 157 -4.00 28.06 -24.14
N VAL A 158 -2.83 27.50 -24.40
CA VAL A 158 -1.54 28.21 -24.50
C VAL A 158 -0.63 27.39 -25.43
N ARG A 159 0.17 28.07 -26.25
CA ARG A 159 1.20 27.44 -27.07
C ARG A 159 2.31 26.82 -26.21
N LEU A 160 3.05 25.86 -26.75
CA LEU A 160 4.14 25.19 -26.00
C LEU A 160 5.26 26.14 -25.54
N ASP A 161 5.38 27.31 -26.14
CA ASP A 161 6.33 28.37 -25.77
C ASP A 161 5.76 29.40 -24.76
N GLY A 162 4.55 29.15 -24.24
CA GLY A 162 3.87 30.03 -23.30
C GLY A 162 3.10 31.18 -23.94
N THR A 163 3.04 31.26 -25.27
CA THR A 163 2.24 32.29 -25.96
C THR A 163 0.74 32.00 -25.82
N PRO A 164 -0.09 32.99 -25.47
CA PRO A 164 -1.56 32.85 -25.46
C PRO A 164 -2.13 32.44 -26.84
N ILE A 165 -3.27 31.75 -26.86
CA ILE A 165 -3.98 31.39 -28.10
C ILE A 165 -5.41 31.94 -28.11
N VAL A 166 -5.93 32.13 -29.32
CA VAL A 166 -7.34 32.51 -29.59
C VAL A 166 -7.79 31.70 -30.82
N PRO A 167 -8.99 31.07 -30.82
CA PRO A 167 -9.98 31.02 -29.74
C PRO A 167 -9.60 30.07 -28.58
N LEU A 168 -10.28 30.24 -27.44
CA LEU A 168 -10.09 29.39 -26.25
C LEU A 168 -10.97 28.14 -26.30
N ASN A 169 -10.41 27.02 -25.90
CA ASN A 169 -11.13 25.83 -25.49
C ASN A 169 -11.63 26.01 -24.05
N ARG A 170 -12.92 26.35 -23.90
CA ARG A 170 -13.53 26.61 -22.60
C ARG A 170 -13.48 25.41 -21.65
N ASN A 171 -13.73 24.20 -22.16
CA ASN A 171 -13.69 22.99 -21.36
C ASN A 171 -12.30 22.79 -20.76
N SER A 172 -11.24 23.04 -21.54
CA SER A 172 -9.86 22.96 -21.07
C SER A 172 -9.44 24.10 -20.14
N LEU A 173 -10.14 25.25 -20.15
CA LEU A 173 -9.84 26.36 -19.24
C LEU A 173 -10.18 25.97 -17.80
N GLU A 174 -11.35 25.34 -17.61
CA GLU A 174 -11.80 24.86 -16.32
C GLU A 174 -11.12 23.55 -15.92
N ASN A 175 -10.87 22.66 -16.87
CA ASN A 175 -10.43 21.29 -16.55
C ASN A 175 -8.93 21.03 -16.77
N GLY A 176 -8.24 21.83 -17.58
CA GLY A 176 -6.87 21.52 -17.99
C GLY A 176 -6.75 20.16 -18.67
N ILE A 177 -5.62 19.50 -18.45
CA ILE A 177 -5.35 18.12 -18.91
C ILE A 177 -4.91 17.25 -17.75
N PHE A 178 -4.93 15.93 -17.95
CA PHE A 178 -4.27 14.98 -17.06
C PHE A 178 -3.07 14.36 -17.76
N VAL A 179 -1.89 14.53 -17.18
CA VAL A 179 -0.65 13.91 -17.66
C VAL A 179 -0.60 12.48 -17.13
N VAL A 180 -0.54 11.52 -18.06
CA VAL A 180 -0.42 10.09 -17.78
C VAL A 180 1.03 9.67 -17.98
N ALA A 181 1.72 9.36 -16.88
CA ALA A 181 3.12 9.00 -16.85
C ALA A 181 3.30 7.52 -16.49
N PRO A 182 4.10 6.74 -17.26
CA PRO A 182 4.36 5.35 -16.93
C PRO A 182 5.28 5.24 -15.72
N VAL A 183 5.04 4.22 -14.88
CA VAL A 183 5.89 3.83 -13.76
C VAL A 183 6.20 2.35 -13.85
N GLU A 184 7.43 1.98 -13.53
CA GLU A 184 7.89 0.60 -13.58
C GLU A 184 8.56 0.22 -12.27
N LEU A 185 8.21 -0.96 -11.75
CA LEU A 185 8.80 -1.48 -10.52
C LEU A 185 8.99 -2.98 -10.63
N THR A 186 10.18 -3.45 -10.28
CA THR A 186 10.44 -4.90 -10.17
C THR A 186 9.98 -5.37 -8.80
N VAL A 187 9.09 -6.36 -8.77
CA VAL A 187 8.56 -6.96 -7.55
C VAL A 187 8.60 -8.49 -7.64
N ASN A 188 8.66 -9.15 -6.49
CA ASN A 188 8.64 -10.60 -6.44
C ASN A 188 7.19 -11.11 -6.52
N VAL A 189 6.82 -11.68 -7.67
CA VAL A 189 5.51 -12.31 -7.89
C VAL A 189 5.72 -13.82 -7.97
N ASN A 190 5.20 -14.57 -6.99
CA ASN A 190 5.35 -16.03 -6.93
C ASN A 190 6.80 -16.53 -7.10
N GLY A 191 7.76 -15.88 -6.44
CA GLY A 191 9.17 -16.28 -6.49
C GLY A 191 9.95 -15.69 -7.66
N LYS A 192 9.26 -15.04 -8.62
CA LYS A 192 9.88 -14.48 -9.81
C LYS A 192 9.93 -12.96 -9.73
N GLN A 193 11.14 -12.42 -9.87
CA GLN A 193 11.35 -10.98 -10.10
C GLN A 193 10.65 -10.58 -11.40
N THR A 194 9.58 -9.81 -11.28
CA THR A 194 8.68 -9.45 -12.37
C THR A 194 8.63 -7.93 -12.48
N LEU A 195 8.89 -7.41 -13.67
CA LEU A 195 8.72 -6.00 -13.98
C LEU A 195 7.22 -5.71 -14.11
N VAL A 196 6.66 -4.98 -13.16
CA VAL A 196 5.27 -4.51 -13.19
C VAL A 196 5.26 -3.10 -13.74
N ARG A 197 4.38 -2.85 -14.71
CA ARG A 197 4.20 -1.56 -15.38
C ARG A 197 2.84 -0.98 -15.04
N GLY A 198 2.82 0.23 -14.52
CA GLY A 198 1.61 0.98 -14.20
C GLY A 198 1.65 2.38 -14.79
N GLU A 199 0.58 3.14 -14.56
CA GLU A 199 0.47 4.52 -15.00
C GLU A 199 0.02 5.40 -13.82
N THR A 200 0.70 6.52 -13.60
CA THR A 200 0.25 7.58 -12.69
C THR A 200 -0.43 8.68 -13.49
N MET A 201 -1.42 9.33 -12.90
CA MET A 201 -2.20 10.38 -13.56
C MET A 201 -2.28 11.62 -12.68
N GLU A 202 -1.95 12.79 -13.23
CA GLU A 202 -1.99 14.06 -12.51
C GLU A 202 -2.59 15.20 -13.33
N PRO A 203 -3.41 16.06 -12.70
CA PRO A 203 -3.91 17.26 -13.37
C PRO A 203 -2.76 18.25 -13.65
N PHE A 204 -2.85 18.89 -14.81
CA PHE A 204 -1.93 19.93 -15.25
C PHE A 204 -2.70 21.09 -15.87
N LYS A 205 -2.40 22.30 -15.40
CA LYS A 205 -2.91 23.57 -15.93
C LYS A 205 -1.73 24.54 -16.07
N PRO A 206 -1.56 25.22 -17.23
CA PRO A 206 -0.57 26.28 -17.39
C PRO A 206 -0.72 27.39 -16.36
N GLN A 207 0.38 28.05 -16.00
CA GLN A 207 0.38 29.17 -15.05
C GLN A 207 -0.54 30.31 -15.48
N LEU A 208 -0.58 30.63 -16.78
CA LEU A 208 -1.48 31.64 -17.31
C LEU A 208 -2.95 31.29 -17.04
N ILE A 209 -3.34 30.03 -17.24
CA ILE A 209 -4.71 29.57 -17.00
C ILE A 209 -5.04 29.57 -15.51
N LYS A 210 -4.09 29.16 -14.65
CA LYS A 210 -4.24 29.26 -13.20
C LYS A 210 -4.42 30.72 -12.74
N ALA A 211 -3.70 31.66 -13.35
CA ALA A 211 -3.85 33.09 -13.04
C ALA A 211 -5.24 33.61 -13.43
N VAL A 212 -5.75 33.20 -14.60
CA VAL A 212 -7.11 33.53 -15.04
C VAL A 212 -8.16 32.96 -14.09
N GLU A 213 -8.05 31.68 -13.73
CA GLU A 213 -8.96 30.99 -12.79
C GLU A 213 -8.99 31.66 -11.41
N ALA A 214 -7.81 32.06 -10.90
CA ALA A 214 -7.70 32.75 -9.62
C ALA A 214 -8.49 34.08 -9.57
N ARG A 215 -8.76 34.73 -10.71
CA ARG A 215 -9.52 36.00 -10.77
C ARG A 215 -11.03 35.83 -10.61
N TYR A 216 -11.54 34.61 -10.76
CA TYR A 216 -12.98 34.36 -10.74
C TYR A 216 -13.44 33.20 -9.87
N LYS A 217 -12.55 32.35 -9.35
CA LYS A 217 -12.90 31.17 -8.54
C LYS A 217 -13.81 31.48 -7.33
N ASP A 218 -13.70 32.66 -6.73
CA ASP A 218 -14.47 33.05 -5.53
C ASP A 218 -15.71 33.90 -5.87
N LYS A 219 -16.07 34.02 -7.15
CA LYS A 219 -17.19 34.85 -7.62
C LYS A 219 -18.43 34.00 -7.84
N SER A 220 -19.55 34.47 -7.28
CA SER A 220 -20.85 33.78 -7.35
C SER A 220 -21.49 33.79 -8.75
N ARG A 221 -21.11 34.73 -9.61
CA ARG A 221 -21.56 34.82 -11.00
C ARG A 221 -20.39 35.21 -11.89
N VAL A 222 -20.03 34.32 -12.79
CA VAL A 222 -18.98 34.51 -13.78
C VAL A 222 -19.60 34.19 -15.13
N ASP A 223 -19.55 35.13 -16.06
CA ASP A 223 -19.99 34.92 -17.43
C ASP A 223 -18.80 34.80 -18.39
N ASP A 224 -19.09 34.35 -19.60
CA ASP A 224 -18.08 34.12 -20.64
C ASP A 224 -17.29 35.38 -21.01
N ALA A 225 -17.95 36.53 -21.02
CA ALA A 225 -17.33 37.81 -21.36
C ALA A 225 -16.30 38.21 -20.29
N MET A 226 -16.62 37.94 -19.03
CA MET A 226 -15.73 38.17 -17.90
C MET A 226 -14.50 37.26 -17.96
N ILE A 227 -14.66 35.96 -18.24
CA ILE A 227 -13.54 35.01 -18.38
C ILE A 227 -12.65 35.43 -19.55
N ALA A 228 -13.24 35.76 -20.71
CA ALA A 228 -12.50 36.23 -21.87
C ALA A 228 -11.74 37.54 -21.58
N GLY A 229 -12.34 38.45 -20.81
CA GLY A 229 -11.69 39.66 -20.32
C GLY A 229 -10.47 39.37 -19.44
N TYR A 230 -10.62 38.49 -18.45
CA TYR A 230 -9.50 38.08 -17.59
C TYR A 230 -8.39 37.38 -18.35
N TYR A 231 -8.73 36.50 -19.28
CA TYR A 231 -7.75 35.91 -20.18
C TYR A 231 -7.03 36.97 -21.02
N GLY A 232 -7.77 37.94 -21.57
CA GLY A 232 -7.20 39.03 -22.37
C GLY A 232 -6.20 39.88 -21.59
N ASP A 233 -6.49 40.19 -20.32
CA ASP A 233 -5.58 40.92 -19.44
C ASP A 233 -4.30 40.12 -19.15
N GLU A 234 -4.43 38.86 -18.74
CA GLU A 234 -3.28 37.98 -18.44
C GLU A 234 -2.45 37.71 -19.70
N ALA A 235 -3.10 37.52 -20.85
CA ALA A 235 -2.44 37.36 -22.14
C ALA A 235 -1.61 38.59 -22.52
N LYS A 236 -2.15 39.80 -22.32
CA LYS A 236 -1.40 41.05 -22.56
C LYS A 236 -0.19 41.15 -21.64
N ALA A 237 -0.34 40.82 -20.37
CA ALA A 237 0.76 40.81 -19.41
C ALA A 237 1.86 39.80 -19.81
N ALA A 238 1.48 38.60 -20.22
CA ALA A 238 2.40 37.56 -20.69
C ALA A 238 3.15 37.97 -21.96
N LEU A 239 2.48 38.63 -22.91
CA LEU A 239 3.09 39.14 -24.14
C LEU A 239 4.04 40.31 -23.88
N ALA A 240 3.72 41.18 -22.90
CA ALA A 240 4.59 42.30 -22.51
C ALA A 240 5.86 41.85 -21.77
N SER A 241 5.88 40.64 -21.22
CA SER A 241 7.04 40.07 -20.50
C SER A 241 7.43 38.68 -21.02
N PRO A 242 7.97 38.54 -22.25
CA PRO A 242 8.25 37.24 -22.86
C PRO A 242 9.16 36.33 -22.05
N ALA A 243 10.13 36.90 -21.32
CA ALA A 243 11.07 36.17 -20.46
C ALA A 243 10.44 35.56 -19.21
N LYS A 244 9.23 36.00 -18.82
CA LYS A 244 8.48 35.47 -17.68
C LYS A 244 7.46 34.40 -18.09
N ARG A 245 7.34 34.11 -19.38
CA ARG A 245 6.39 33.10 -19.87
C ARG A 245 6.86 31.71 -19.47
N GLU A 246 5.90 30.89 -19.07
CA GLU A 246 6.15 29.49 -18.77
C GLU A 246 6.58 28.75 -20.04
N ASN A 247 7.70 28.02 -19.96
CA ASN A 247 8.06 27.06 -21.00
C ASN A 247 7.25 25.76 -20.77
N LEU A 248 6.11 25.64 -21.45
CA LEU A 248 5.20 24.52 -21.25
C LEU A 248 5.78 23.18 -21.66
N ALA A 249 6.64 23.14 -22.68
CA ALA A 249 7.35 21.91 -23.03
C ALA A 249 8.20 21.40 -21.85
N SER A 250 8.96 22.29 -21.19
CA SER A 250 9.76 21.96 -20.01
C SER A 250 8.89 21.62 -18.80
N SER A 251 7.81 22.38 -18.54
CA SER A 251 6.89 22.09 -17.44
C SER A 251 6.22 20.73 -17.59
N LEU A 252 5.75 20.38 -18.79
CA LEU A 252 5.17 19.05 -19.07
C LEU A 252 6.22 17.94 -18.88
N ARG A 253 7.43 18.12 -19.39
CA ARG A 253 8.53 17.14 -19.19
C ARG A 253 8.88 16.93 -17.74
N SER A 254 8.82 17.99 -16.93
CA SER A 254 9.06 17.88 -15.49
C SER A 254 8.07 16.94 -14.80
N MET A 255 6.84 16.78 -15.34
CA MET A 255 5.81 15.92 -14.76
C MET A 255 6.16 14.43 -14.81
N TYR A 256 6.94 14.02 -15.81
CA TYR A 256 7.35 12.63 -16.05
C TYR A 256 8.87 12.47 -16.19
N SER A 257 9.65 13.39 -15.61
CA SER A 257 11.11 13.31 -15.63
C SER A 257 11.56 12.04 -14.90
N LYS A 258 12.69 11.46 -15.33
CA LYS A 258 13.24 10.24 -14.71
C LYS A 258 13.46 10.43 -13.21
N GLU A 259 14.04 11.57 -12.82
CA GLU A 259 14.27 11.93 -11.43
C GLU A 259 12.96 11.95 -10.63
N LYS A 260 11.92 12.65 -11.13
CA LYS A 260 10.63 12.72 -10.46
C LYS A 260 9.98 11.34 -10.32
N MET A 261 10.08 10.48 -11.34
CA MET A 261 9.55 9.11 -11.27
C MET A 261 10.31 8.25 -10.26
N GLU A 262 11.64 8.35 -10.21
CA GLU A 262 12.45 7.61 -9.23
C GLU A 262 12.12 8.04 -7.80
N THR A 263 12.07 9.34 -7.52
CA THR A 263 11.69 9.87 -6.20
C THR A 263 10.32 9.35 -5.77
N ARG A 264 9.34 9.28 -6.68
CA ARG A 264 8.00 8.75 -6.38
C ARG A 264 7.98 7.26 -6.08
N LEU A 265 8.92 6.51 -6.64
CA LEU A 265 9.01 5.07 -6.45
C LEU A 265 9.74 4.69 -5.16
N GLU A 266 10.48 5.60 -4.51
CA GLU A 266 11.26 5.29 -3.30
C GLU A 266 10.40 4.68 -2.18
N THR A 267 9.35 5.38 -1.75
CA THR A 267 8.47 4.90 -0.66
C THR A 267 7.71 3.64 -1.04
N PRO A 268 7.05 3.55 -2.22
CA PRO A 268 6.44 2.31 -2.71
C PRO A 268 7.42 1.12 -2.74
N ARG A 269 8.63 1.32 -3.27
CA ARG A 269 9.67 0.31 -3.40
C ARG A 269 10.12 -0.20 -2.03
N ARG A 270 10.38 0.72 -1.08
CA ARG A 270 10.75 0.36 0.29
C ARG A 270 9.65 -0.44 0.98
N MET A 271 8.39 -0.05 0.82
CA MET A 271 7.24 -0.74 1.41
C MET A 271 7.08 -2.15 0.84
N LEU A 272 7.13 -2.31 -0.48
CA LEU A 272 7.00 -3.61 -1.15
C LEU A 272 8.17 -4.55 -0.84
N ALA A 273 9.39 -4.03 -0.69
CA ALA A 273 10.56 -4.81 -0.28
C ALA A 273 10.47 -5.36 1.16
N ASN A 274 9.63 -4.74 2.01
CA ASN A 274 9.48 -5.10 3.42
C ASN A 274 8.14 -5.80 3.73
N ALA A 275 7.29 -6.01 2.73
CA ALA A 275 6.06 -6.80 2.84
C ALA A 275 6.31 -8.22 2.33
N THR A 276 6.05 -9.22 3.17
CA THR A 276 6.19 -10.64 2.80
C THR A 276 4.89 -11.37 3.06
N VAL A 277 4.29 -11.96 2.02
CA VAL A 277 3.15 -12.88 2.19
C VAL A 277 3.68 -14.19 2.76
N VAL A 278 3.35 -14.49 4.01
CA VAL A 278 3.85 -15.67 4.74
C VAL A 278 2.93 -16.86 4.50
N VAL A 279 1.62 -16.62 4.58
CA VAL A 279 0.55 -17.60 4.42
C VAL A 279 -0.56 -16.94 3.60
N ASN A 280 -1.15 -17.67 2.66
CA ASN A 280 -2.41 -17.31 2.00
C ASN A 280 -3.45 -18.43 2.20
N GLU A 281 -4.66 -18.29 1.65
CA GLU A 281 -5.76 -19.23 1.85
C GLU A 281 -5.42 -20.68 1.48
N ARG A 282 -4.46 -20.92 0.56
CA ARG A 282 -4.03 -22.27 0.17
C ARG A 282 -3.37 -23.05 1.30
N PHE A 283 -2.82 -22.33 2.27
CA PHE A 283 -2.10 -22.90 3.40
C PHE A 283 -2.94 -22.96 4.67
N ILE A 284 -4.23 -22.63 4.58
CA ILE A 284 -5.19 -22.66 5.68
C ILE A 284 -6.16 -23.83 5.46
N THR A 285 -6.34 -24.65 6.49
CA THR A 285 -7.24 -25.81 6.47
C THR A 285 -8.63 -25.50 6.98
N ASP A 286 -8.76 -24.70 8.01
CA ASP A 286 -10.06 -24.30 8.54
C ASP A 286 -9.94 -22.98 9.27
N ALA A 287 -11.09 -22.36 9.53
CA ALA A 287 -11.18 -21.17 10.37
C ALA A 287 -12.47 -21.18 11.19
N ARG A 288 -12.35 -20.72 12.42
CA ARG A 288 -13.47 -20.58 13.36
C ARG A 288 -13.29 -19.32 14.18
N TYR A 289 -14.37 -18.74 14.65
CA TYR A 289 -14.30 -17.62 15.56
C TYR A 289 -15.13 -17.87 16.82
N THR A 290 -14.74 -17.24 17.91
CA THR A 290 -15.48 -17.26 19.17
C THR A 290 -15.64 -15.84 19.68
N SER A 291 -16.87 -15.48 20.06
CA SER A 291 -17.20 -14.17 20.61
C SER A 291 -17.36 -14.26 22.13
N TYR A 292 -16.87 -13.25 22.84
CA TYR A 292 -17.01 -13.12 24.29
C TYR A 292 -17.11 -11.65 24.69
N LYS A 293 -17.48 -11.37 25.94
CA LYS A 293 -17.47 -10.00 26.47
C LYS A 293 -16.10 -9.70 27.09
N GLY A 294 -15.47 -8.61 26.65
CA GLY A 294 -14.26 -8.07 27.26
C GLY A 294 -14.51 -7.52 28.65
N ASN A 295 -13.43 -7.14 29.34
CA ASN A 295 -13.48 -6.56 30.69
C ASN A 295 -14.25 -5.23 30.76
N ASP A 296 -14.35 -4.53 29.63
CA ASP A 296 -15.12 -3.29 29.45
C ASP A 296 -16.57 -3.55 29.00
N GLY A 297 -17.00 -4.82 28.96
CA GLY A 297 -18.33 -5.24 28.54
C GLY A 297 -18.57 -5.24 27.04
N LYS A 298 -17.59 -4.81 26.22
CA LYS A 298 -17.70 -4.81 24.75
C LYS A 298 -17.53 -6.21 24.18
N PRO A 299 -18.19 -6.54 23.06
CA PRO A 299 -17.94 -7.80 22.37
C PRO A 299 -16.52 -7.81 21.79
N LEU A 300 -15.83 -8.93 22.01
CA LEU A 300 -14.52 -9.23 21.44
C LEU A 300 -14.59 -10.59 20.76
N ASN A 301 -13.82 -10.75 19.70
CA ASN A 301 -13.82 -11.93 18.85
C ASN A 301 -12.40 -12.48 18.71
N ASP A 302 -12.25 -13.78 18.93
CA ASP A 302 -11.02 -14.51 18.67
C ASP A 302 -11.21 -15.32 17.39
N LEU A 303 -10.34 -15.11 16.39
CA LEU A 303 -10.29 -15.93 15.18
C LEU A 303 -9.19 -16.96 15.33
N THR A 304 -9.55 -18.21 15.14
CA THR A 304 -8.62 -19.32 15.07
C THR A 304 -8.54 -19.82 13.64
N VAL A 305 -7.33 -19.90 13.09
CA VAL A 305 -7.05 -20.48 11.78
C VAL A 305 -6.19 -21.72 11.94
N ASP A 306 -6.62 -22.81 11.34
CA ASP A 306 -5.88 -24.06 11.27
C ASP A 306 -5.03 -24.04 9.99
N LEU A 307 -3.76 -24.39 10.09
CA LEU A 307 -2.78 -24.32 9.03
C LEU A 307 -2.45 -25.71 8.49
N THR A 308 -2.20 -25.78 7.19
CA THR A 308 -1.50 -26.92 6.58
C THR A 308 -0.11 -27.08 7.19
N ASP A 309 0.51 -28.25 7.02
CA ASP A 309 1.89 -28.48 7.46
C ASP A 309 2.87 -27.48 6.86
N GLU A 310 2.72 -27.13 5.58
CA GLU A 310 3.56 -26.11 4.94
C GLU A 310 3.27 -24.71 5.51
N GLY A 311 1.99 -24.33 5.67
CA GLY A 311 1.59 -23.06 6.26
C GLY A 311 2.17 -22.86 7.65
N ARG A 312 2.08 -23.90 8.49
CA ARG A 312 2.70 -23.95 9.82
C ARG A 312 4.21 -23.73 9.76
N ARG A 313 4.93 -24.45 8.89
CA ARG A 313 6.40 -24.31 8.79
C ARG A 313 6.83 -22.96 8.23
N ARG A 314 6.07 -22.38 7.28
CA ARG A 314 6.29 -21.02 6.76
C ARG A 314 6.15 -19.98 7.88
N LEU A 315 5.06 -20.06 8.65
CA LEU A 315 4.80 -19.16 9.77
C LEU A 315 5.85 -19.32 10.88
N TRP A 316 6.21 -20.56 11.20
CA TRP A 316 7.27 -20.83 12.16
C TRP A 316 8.60 -20.23 11.72
N LYS A 317 9.04 -20.51 10.49
CA LYS A 317 10.27 -19.94 9.92
C LYS A 317 10.27 -18.42 9.97
N PHE A 318 9.14 -17.79 9.61
CA PHE A 318 8.99 -16.34 9.66
C PHE A 318 9.18 -15.82 11.10
N SER A 319 8.54 -16.46 12.08
CA SER A 319 8.56 -16.03 13.48
C SER A 319 9.90 -16.24 14.22
N LEU A 320 10.77 -17.17 13.78
CA LEU A 320 12.01 -17.57 14.48
C LEU A 320 12.89 -16.38 14.90
N ASN A 321 13.06 -15.39 14.04
CA ASN A 321 13.92 -14.22 14.29
C ASN A 321 13.14 -12.90 14.25
N ARG A 322 11.82 -12.97 14.43
CA ARG A 322 10.89 -11.84 14.23
C ARG A 322 9.93 -11.66 15.41
N VAL A 323 10.33 -12.08 16.61
CA VAL A 323 9.60 -11.76 17.83
C VAL A 323 9.58 -10.23 18.00
N GLY A 324 8.40 -9.66 18.17
CA GLY A 324 8.16 -8.22 18.19
C GLY A 324 7.61 -7.64 16.89
N ASP A 325 7.76 -8.35 15.76
CA ASP A 325 7.17 -7.94 14.48
C ASP A 325 5.64 -8.09 14.50
N GLN A 326 4.96 -7.39 13.58
CA GLN A 326 3.51 -7.51 13.38
C GLN A 326 3.22 -8.38 12.15
N ILE A 327 2.20 -9.24 12.28
CA ILE A 327 1.63 -9.98 11.15
C ILE A 327 0.28 -9.38 10.85
N LEU A 328 0.12 -8.81 9.66
CA LEU A 328 -1.14 -8.26 9.19
C LEU A 328 -2.02 -9.39 8.63
N LEU A 329 -3.15 -9.65 9.29
CA LEU A 329 -4.23 -10.47 8.74
C LEU A 329 -5.06 -9.61 7.79
N ILE A 330 -5.17 -10.07 6.55
CA ILE A 330 -5.94 -9.41 5.50
C ILE A 330 -6.94 -10.42 4.95
N ALA A 331 -8.23 -10.07 4.91
CA ALA A 331 -9.23 -10.83 4.16
C ALA A 331 -9.96 -9.89 3.18
N ASN A 332 -10.17 -10.36 1.97
CA ASN A 332 -10.84 -9.62 0.89
C ASN A 332 -10.27 -8.21 0.69
N ASP A 333 -8.93 -8.10 0.70
CA ASP A 333 -8.18 -6.84 0.59
C ASP A 333 -8.39 -5.84 1.76
N VAL A 334 -9.02 -6.26 2.86
CA VAL A 334 -9.20 -5.47 4.09
C VAL A 334 -8.32 -6.02 5.20
N ALA A 335 -7.53 -5.16 5.83
CA ALA A 335 -6.71 -5.52 6.98
C ALA A 335 -7.57 -5.58 8.25
N ILE A 336 -7.70 -6.76 8.84
CA ILE A 336 -8.62 -7.03 9.95
C ILE A 336 -7.90 -6.93 11.29
N ALA A 337 -6.68 -7.47 11.36
CA ALA A 337 -5.91 -7.51 12.59
C ALA A 337 -4.41 -7.43 12.31
N ALA A 338 -3.65 -7.00 13.32
CA ALA A 338 -2.19 -7.02 13.26
C ALA A 338 -1.57 -7.45 14.60
N PRO A 339 -1.76 -8.72 15.00
CA PRO A 339 -1.14 -9.25 16.19
C PRO A 339 0.39 -9.11 16.13
N ARG A 340 0.98 -8.77 17.28
CA ARG A 340 2.43 -8.81 17.46
C ARG A 340 2.86 -10.25 17.75
N ILE A 341 3.96 -10.68 17.12
CA ILE A 341 4.57 -11.98 17.39
C ILE A 341 5.20 -11.94 18.78
N GLN A 342 4.60 -12.63 19.75
CA GLN A 342 5.11 -12.69 21.13
C GLN A 342 6.11 -13.84 21.33
N HIS A 343 5.99 -14.90 20.55
CA HIS A 343 6.80 -16.11 20.61
C HIS A 343 6.83 -16.79 19.24
N GLU A 344 7.71 -17.78 19.07
CA GLU A 344 7.77 -18.61 17.86
C GLU A 344 6.41 -19.28 17.58
N LEU A 345 5.89 -19.11 16.38
CA LEU A 345 4.60 -19.64 15.93
C LEU A 345 4.80 -21.02 15.27
N ALA A 346 5.13 -22.02 16.10
CA ALA A 346 5.44 -23.38 15.64
C ALA A 346 4.20 -24.30 15.49
N LEU A 347 3.06 -23.87 16.02
CA LEU A 347 1.83 -24.66 16.10
C LEU A 347 1.05 -24.60 14.77
N GLY A 348 0.31 -25.68 14.48
CA GLY A 348 -0.60 -25.74 13.33
C GLY A 348 -1.87 -24.91 13.51
N GLU A 349 -2.10 -24.34 14.68
CA GLU A 349 -3.23 -23.48 14.99
C GLU A 349 -2.72 -22.10 15.37
N LEU A 350 -3.30 -21.06 14.77
CA LEU A 350 -3.03 -19.66 15.09
C LEU A 350 -4.32 -18.99 15.57
N THR A 351 -4.34 -18.51 16.80
CA THR A 351 -5.43 -17.69 17.33
C THR A 351 -5.04 -16.23 17.36
N ILE A 352 -5.82 -15.40 16.66
CA ILE A 352 -5.75 -13.94 16.67
C ILE A 352 -6.84 -13.46 17.60
N ARG A 353 -6.44 -12.79 18.69
CA ARG A 353 -7.34 -12.50 19.81
C ARG A 353 -7.87 -11.07 19.82
N GLN A 354 -8.95 -10.86 20.56
CA GLN A 354 -9.47 -9.56 20.97
C GLN A 354 -9.83 -8.62 19.80
N MET A 355 -10.38 -9.15 18.71
CA MET A 355 -10.81 -8.33 17.59
C MET A 355 -12.20 -7.73 17.87
N PRO A 356 -12.36 -6.40 17.73
CA PRO A 356 -13.61 -5.72 18.08
C PRO A 356 -14.75 -5.96 17.07
N ASP A 357 -14.45 -6.06 15.78
CA ASP A 357 -15.45 -6.17 14.71
C ASP A 357 -15.81 -7.64 14.41
N GLU A 358 -17.02 -8.06 14.79
CA GLU A 358 -17.51 -9.42 14.48
C GLU A 358 -17.75 -9.63 12.98
N VAL A 359 -18.22 -8.61 12.26
CA VAL A 359 -18.56 -8.71 10.83
C VAL A 359 -17.31 -9.02 10.04
N LEU A 360 -16.22 -8.29 10.27
CA LEU A 360 -14.94 -8.53 9.60
C LEU A 360 -14.37 -9.91 9.92
N VAL A 361 -14.51 -10.38 11.16
CA VAL A 361 -14.05 -11.71 11.58
C VAL A 361 -14.86 -12.81 10.90
N ARG A 362 -16.19 -12.66 10.83
CA ARG A 362 -17.07 -13.61 10.15
C ARG A 362 -16.79 -13.65 8.66
N GLU A 363 -16.64 -12.49 8.01
CA GLU A 363 -16.28 -12.40 6.59
C GLU A 363 -14.93 -13.06 6.28
N ALA A 364 -13.96 -12.97 7.20
CA ALA A 364 -12.69 -13.68 7.07
C ALA A 364 -12.88 -15.20 7.11
N VAL A 365 -13.65 -15.72 8.08
CA VAL A 365 -13.98 -17.14 8.17
C VAL A 365 -14.69 -17.62 6.91
N ASP A 366 -15.67 -16.86 6.43
CA ASP A 366 -16.44 -17.18 5.23
C ASP A 366 -15.56 -17.15 3.97
N SER A 367 -14.61 -16.21 3.87
CA SER A 367 -13.65 -16.17 2.77
C SER A 367 -12.72 -17.39 2.78
N ILE A 368 -12.23 -17.79 3.95
CA ILE A 368 -11.40 -19.01 4.12
C ILE A 368 -12.20 -20.25 3.70
N LYS A 369 -13.43 -20.42 4.18
CA LYS A 369 -14.27 -21.58 3.85
C LYS A 369 -14.77 -21.58 2.41
N GLY A 370 -15.16 -20.42 1.89
CA GLY A 370 -15.65 -20.24 0.53
C GLY A 370 -14.57 -20.40 -0.55
N SER A 371 -13.30 -20.09 -0.25
CA SER A 371 -12.18 -20.35 -1.16
C SER A 371 -11.95 -21.86 -1.38
N ARG A 372 -12.21 -22.69 -0.37
CA ARG A 372 -12.08 -24.15 -0.45
C ARG A 372 -13.15 -24.79 -1.33
N SER A 373 -14.41 -24.37 -1.24
CA SER A 373 -15.49 -24.93 -2.09
C SER A 373 -15.24 -24.70 -3.58
N ARG A 374 -14.51 -23.63 -3.94
CA ARG A 374 -14.09 -23.33 -5.32
C ARG A 374 -12.82 -24.06 -5.75
N SER A 375 -11.99 -24.49 -4.80
CA SER A 375 -10.79 -25.29 -5.09
C SER A 375 -11.07 -26.78 -5.24
N ALA A 376 -12.13 -27.29 -4.61
CA ALA A 376 -12.56 -28.69 -4.71
C ALA A 376 -13.44 -28.98 -5.94
N SER A 377 -13.86 -27.94 -6.68
CA SER A 377 -14.66 -28.04 -7.91
C SER A 377 -13.85 -27.83 -9.20
N LYS A 378 -12.53 -27.75 -9.08
CA LYS A 378 -11.54 -27.81 -10.17
C LYS A 378 -10.69 -29.05 -9.98
#